data_AF-A0A842LML1-F1
#
_entry.id   AF-A0A842LML1-F1
#
_cell.length_a   1.000
_cell.length_b   1.000
_cell.length_c   1.000
_cell.angle_alpha   90.00
_cell.angle_beta   90.00
_cell.angle_gamma   90.00
#
_symmetry.space_group_name_H-M   'P 1'
#
loop_
_entity.id
_entity.type
_entity.pdbx_description
1 polymer ?
#
loop_
_entity_poly.entity_id
_entity_poly.type
_entity_poly.pdbx_seq_one_letter_code
_entity_poly.pdbx_strand_id
1 'polypeptide(L)'
;MDIGRKRDVFLIILPALCAFALALIPTFKYTVPLTWDIYYHIHNAALYMGKGIVFWDPLTSAPHGRPIYYPPLFHIMMLFLSKITGLGFFTVSRFMQPVFAFLIVLSFSYVSGKLYGPLGGFLTGIFLFSSLR
;
A
#
# COMPACT_ATOMS: atom_id res chain seq x y z
N MET A 1 5.56 27.25 -23.71
CA MET A 1 4.55 26.95 -22.67
C MET A 1 4.55 25.49 -22.21
N ASP A 2 4.70 24.51 -23.11
CA ASP A 2 4.58 23.08 -22.78
C ASP A 2 5.73 22.51 -21.91
N ILE A 3 6.97 22.99 -22.09
CA ILE A 3 8.14 22.52 -21.33
C ILE A 3 8.04 22.84 -19.82
N GLY A 4 7.55 24.05 -19.48
CA GLY A 4 7.37 24.47 -18.08
C GLY A 4 6.35 23.59 -17.34
N ARG A 5 5.21 23.33 -17.98
CA ARG A 5 4.17 22.45 -17.43
C ARG A 5 4.65 21.01 -17.24
N LYS A 6 5.45 20.47 -18.17
CA LYS A 6 6.03 19.12 -18.04
C LYS A 6 7.00 19.05 -16.86
N ARG A 7 7.85 20.06 -16.69
CA ARG A 7 8.76 20.17 -15.53
C ARG A 7 7.99 20.22 -14.21
N ASP A 8 6.93 21.01 -14.16
CA ASP A 8 6.12 21.19 -12.97
C ASP A 8 5.42 19.89 -12.54
N VAL A 9 4.86 19.15 -13.49
CA VAL A 9 4.29 17.82 -13.24
C VAL A 9 5.36 16.84 -12.77
N PHE A 10 6.54 16.85 -13.39
CA PHE A 10 7.65 15.99 -12.99
C PHE A 10 8.09 16.26 -11.55
N LEU A 11 8.23 17.53 -11.15
CA LEU A 11 8.56 17.92 -9.78
C LEU A 11 7.54 17.39 -8.77
N ILE A 12 6.24 17.42 -9.11
CA ILE A 12 5.18 16.92 -8.22
C ILE A 12 5.22 15.39 -8.07
N ILE A 13 5.57 14.66 -9.13
CA ILE A 13 5.57 13.18 -9.11
C ILE A 13 6.88 12.61 -8.53
N LEU A 14 7.98 13.36 -8.62
CA LEU A 14 9.32 12.89 -8.22
C LEU A 14 9.38 12.30 -6.80
N PRO A 15 8.80 12.90 -5.74
CA PRO A 15 8.81 12.30 -4.41
C PRO A 15 8.11 10.95 -4.37
N ALA A 16 7.00 10.78 -5.10
CA ALA A 16 6.29 9.50 -5.14
C ALA A 16 7.13 8.41 -5.80
N LEU A 17 7.86 8.74 -6.87
CA LEU A 17 8.81 7.81 -7.51
C LEU A 17 9.94 7.42 -6.57
N CYS A 18 10.47 8.37 -5.78
CA CYS A 18 11.45 8.06 -4.73
C CYS A 18 10.86 7.11 -3.68
N ALA A 19 9.62 7.34 -3.23
CA ALA A 19 8.93 6.47 -2.27
C ALA A 19 8.79 5.04 -2.81
N PHE A 20 8.38 4.91 -4.07
CA PHE A 20 8.28 3.63 -4.77
C PHE A 20 9.62 2.91 -4.80
N ALA A 21 10.68 3.59 -5.26
CA ALA A 21 12.02 3.02 -5.37
C ALA A 21 12.57 2.57 -4.00
N LEU A 22 12.38 3.38 -2.96
CA LEU A 22 12.79 3.04 -1.60
C LEU A 22 12.03 1.82 -1.06
N ALA A 23 10.72 1.76 -1.30
CA ALA A 23 9.89 0.63 -0.88
C ALA A 23 10.18 -0.66 -1.66
N LEU A 24 10.73 -0.58 -2.89
CA LEU A 24 11.20 -1.76 -3.60
C LEU A 24 12.38 -2.45 -2.91
N ILE A 25 13.21 -1.71 -2.17
CA ILE A 25 14.38 -2.27 -1.47
C ILE A 25 13.97 -3.41 -0.52
N PRO A 26 13.09 -3.19 0.50
CA PRO A 26 12.63 -4.28 1.34
C PRO A 26 11.79 -5.29 0.58
N THR A 27 11.01 -4.86 -0.43
CA THR A 27 10.22 -5.77 -1.26
C THR A 27 11.10 -6.82 -1.92
N PHE A 28 12.29 -6.49 -2.44
CA PHE A 28 13.19 -7.48 -3.05
C PHE A 28 14.15 -8.16 -2.07
N LYS A 29 14.53 -7.48 -0.99
CA LYS A 29 15.49 -8.01 0.00
C LYS A 29 14.92 -9.16 0.83
N TYR A 30 13.64 -9.13 1.17
CA TYR A 30 13.03 -10.10 2.08
C TYR A 30 11.99 -10.96 1.36
N THR A 31 11.91 -12.24 1.72
CA THR A 31 10.94 -13.17 1.12
C THR A 31 9.55 -13.09 1.77
N VAL A 32 9.47 -12.51 2.98
CA VAL A 32 8.25 -12.35 3.76
C VAL A 32 7.98 -10.87 4.07
N PRO A 33 6.73 -10.48 4.37
CA PRO A 33 6.41 -9.12 4.82
C PRO A 33 7.12 -8.74 6.13
N LEU A 34 7.42 -7.45 6.30
CA LEU A 34 8.23 -6.94 7.41
C LEU A 34 7.47 -6.71 8.72
N THR A 35 6.18 -6.38 8.67
CA THR A 35 5.38 -6.05 9.86
C THR A 35 4.50 -7.23 10.28
N TRP A 36 4.04 -7.27 11.53
CA TRP A 36 3.24 -8.38 12.04
C TRP A 36 1.77 -8.32 11.62
N ASP A 37 1.19 -7.13 11.49
CA ASP A 37 -0.24 -6.96 11.19
C ASP A 37 -0.63 -7.49 9.81
N ILE A 38 0.29 -7.45 8.84
CA ILE A 38 0.05 -7.98 7.49
C ILE A 38 -0.24 -9.48 7.49
N TYR A 39 0.29 -10.26 8.44
CA TYR A 39 0.02 -11.69 8.54
C TYR A 39 -1.44 -11.94 8.92
N TYR A 40 -2.01 -11.09 9.78
CA TYR A 40 -3.45 -11.14 10.08
C TYR A 40 -4.30 -10.81 8.85
N HIS A 41 -3.89 -9.82 8.05
CA HIS A 41 -4.57 -9.50 6.80
C HIS A 41 -4.47 -10.62 5.75
N ILE A 42 -3.31 -11.27 5.63
CA ILE A 42 -3.10 -12.44 4.77
C ILE A 42 -4.02 -13.59 5.20
N HIS A 43 -4.10 -13.85 6.51
CA HIS A 43 -5.00 -14.85 7.07
C HIS A 43 -6.47 -14.57 6.71
N ASN A 44 -6.93 -13.34 6.92
CA ASN A 44 -8.31 -12.97 6.57
C ASN A 44 -8.58 -13.07 5.07
N ALA A 45 -7.61 -12.71 4.22
CA ALA A 45 -7.75 -12.88 2.77
C ALA A 45 -7.84 -14.36 2.37
N ALA A 46 -7.08 -15.25 3.03
CA ALA A 46 -7.17 -16.69 2.84
C ALA A 46 -8.50 -17.26 3.35
N LEU A 47 -9.00 -16.77 4.49
CA LEU A 47 -10.32 -17.12 5.02
C LEU A 47 -11.42 -16.72 4.02
N TYR A 48 -11.32 -15.53 3.42
CA TYR A 48 -12.25 -15.06 2.40
C TYR A 48 -12.18 -15.87 1.11
N MET A 49 -11.00 -16.38 0.76
CA MET A 49 -10.84 -17.29 -0.38
C MET A 49 -11.65 -18.57 -0.20
N GLY A 50 -11.68 -19.14 1.02
CA GLY A 50 -12.38 -20.39 1.30
C GLY A 50 -13.85 -20.25 1.69
N LYS A 51 -14.24 -19.14 2.33
CA LYS A 51 -15.58 -18.97 2.94
C LYS A 51 -16.39 -17.78 2.41
N GLY A 52 -15.84 -17.02 1.47
CA GLY A 52 -16.41 -15.73 1.07
C GLY A 52 -16.21 -14.66 2.15
N ILE A 53 -16.86 -13.51 1.98
CA ILE A 53 -16.74 -12.40 2.95
C ILE A 53 -17.42 -12.82 4.26
N VAL A 54 -16.62 -12.97 5.31
CA VAL A 54 -17.07 -13.32 6.65
C VAL A 54 -16.61 -12.29 7.68
N PHE A 55 -17.33 -12.21 8.80
CA PHE A 55 -17.03 -11.31 9.91
C PHE A 55 -16.60 -12.04 11.18
N TRP A 56 -16.52 -13.36 11.13
CA TRP A 56 -16.09 -14.22 12.22
C TRP A 56 -14.94 -15.11 11.78
N ASP A 57 -13.87 -15.12 12.56
CA ASP A 57 -12.72 -15.98 12.37
C ASP A 57 -12.72 -17.10 13.42
N PRO A 58 -13.03 -18.35 13.03
CA PRO A 58 -13.01 -19.48 13.96
C PRO A 58 -11.60 -20.02 14.24
N LEU A 59 -10.59 -19.59 13.48
CA LEU A 59 -9.23 -20.14 13.55
C LEU A 59 -8.36 -19.37 14.55
N THR A 60 -8.54 -18.06 14.65
CA THR A 60 -7.85 -17.26 15.67
C THR A 60 -8.64 -17.24 16.97
N SER A 61 -7.96 -17.27 18.12
CA SER A 61 -8.60 -17.40 19.45
C SER A 61 -9.44 -18.68 19.61
N ALA A 62 -8.99 -19.78 19.01
CA ALA A 62 -9.60 -21.10 19.22
C ALA A 62 -9.60 -21.50 20.72
N PRO A 63 -10.64 -22.23 21.19
CA PRO A 63 -11.73 -22.82 20.42
C PRO A 63 -12.89 -21.85 20.13
N HIS A 64 -12.90 -20.66 20.74
CA HIS A 64 -14.05 -19.76 20.67
C HIS A 64 -14.13 -18.97 19.36
N GLY A 65 -13.00 -18.72 18.71
CA GLY A 65 -12.94 -17.80 17.58
C GLY A 65 -12.96 -16.34 18.03
N ARG A 66 -12.98 -15.40 17.07
CA ARG A 66 -13.19 -13.98 17.33
C ARG A 66 -13.80 -13.25 16.14
N PRO A 67 -14.45 -12.10 16.36
CA PRO A 67 -14.87 -11.24 15.26
C PRO A 67 -13.65 -10.63 14.52
N ILE A 68 -13.83 -10.38 13.22
CA ILE A 68 -12.85 -9.69 12.38
C ILE A 68 -13.15 -8.19 12.46
N TYR A 69 -12.30 -7.45 13.15
CA TYR A 69 -12.48 -5.99 13.33
C TYR A 69 -11.96 -5.15 12.17
N TYR A 70 -11.06 -5.69 11.35
CA TYR A 70 -10.48 -4.93 10.25
C TYR A 70 -11.44 -4.84 9.06
N PRO A 71 -11.58 -3.65 8.44
CA PRO A 71 -12.43 -3.48 7.25
C PRO A 71 -12.05 -4.43 6.10
N PRO A 72 -13.04 -4.94 5.34
CA PRO A 72 -12.80 -6.02 4.39
C PRO A 72 -12.06 -5.60 3.11
N LEU A 73 -12.02 -4.29 2.79
CA LEU A 73 -11.49 -3.79 1.51
C LEU A 73 -10.07 -4.27 1.23
N PHE A 74 -9.20 -4.21 2.23
CA PHE A 74 -7.81 -4.63 2.07
C PHE A 74 -7.68 -6.13 1.80
N HIS A 75 -8.45 -6.96 2.52
CA HIS A 75 -8.47 -8.41 2.33
C HIS A 75 -9.01 -8.78 0.94
N ILE A 76 -10.08 -8.12 0.51
CA ILE A 76 -10.69 -8.33 -0.82
C ILE A 76 -9.72 -7.95 -1.92
N MET A 77 -9.02 -6.82 -1.78
CA MET A 77 -8.03 -6.41 -2.77
C MET A 77 -6.86 -7.38 -2.86
N MET A 78 -6.36 -7.87 -1.71
CA MET A 78 -5.30 -8.88 -1.69
C MET A 78 -5.76 -10.20 -2.34
N LEU A 79 -6.98 -10.65 -2.03
CA LEU A 79 -7.63 -11.80 -2.67
C LEU A 79 -7.77 -11.62 -4.18
N PHE A 80 -8.26 -10.47 -4.62
CA PHE A 80 -8.41 -10.15 -6.03
C PHE A 80 -7.05 -10.19 -6.75
N LEU A 81 -6.03 -9.52 -6.21
CA LEU A 81 -4.68 -9.51 -6.77
C LEU A 81 -4.06 -10.91 -6.83
N SER A 82 -4.23 -11.73 -5.78
CA SER A 82 -3.77 -13.12 -5.77
C SER A 82 -4.45 -13.94 -6.85
N LYS A 83 -5.77 -13.79 -7.04
CA LYS A 83 -6.52 -14.50 -8.09
C LYS A 83 -6.09 -14.10 -9.50
N ILE A 84 -5.90 -12.81 -9.79
CA ILE A 84 -5.55 -12.36 -11.15
C ILE A 84 -4.09 -12.62 -11.52
N THR A 85 -3.18 -12.61 -10.54
CA THR A 85 -1.74 -12.83 -10.79
C THR A 85 -1.32 -14.29 -10.64
N GLY A 86 -2.13 -15.12 -9.97
CA GLY A 86 -1.75 -16.48 -9.56
C GLY A 86 -0.67 -16.51 -8.47
N LEU A 87 -0.29 -15.36 -7.90
CA LEU A 87 0.74 -15.27 -6.87
C LEU A 87 0.16 -15.52 -5.47
N GLY A 88 0.97 -16.11 -4.60
CA GLY A 88 0.62 -16.29 -3.19
C GLY A 88 0.47 -14.96 -2.43
N PHE A 89 -0.35 -14.96 -1.37
CA PHE A 89 -0.66 -13.77 -0.58
C PHE A 89 0.57 -13.04 -0.01
N PHE A 90 1.62 -13.77 0.36
CA PHE A 90 2.88 -13.20 0.84
C PHE A 90 3.54 -12.34 -0.24
N THR A 91 3.63 -12.86 -1.47
CA THR A 91 4.17 -12.12 -2.61
C THR A 91 3.30 -10.92 -2.92
N VAL A 92 1.99 -11.10 -3.04
CA VAL A 92 1.05 -10.02 -3.32
C VAL A 92 1.19 -8.87 -2.32
N SER A 93 1.16 -9.18 -1.02
CA SER A 93 1.28 -8.17 0.04
C SER A 93 2.59 -7.37 -0.03
N ARG A 94 3.72 -8.01 -0.37
CA ARG A 94 5.02 -7.34 -0.54
C ARG A 94 5.06 -6.38 -1.72
N PHE A 95 4.40 -6.72 -2.83
CA PHE A 95 4.34 -5.86 -4.02
C PHE A 95 3.27 -4.77 -3.90
N MET A 96 2.27 -4.92 -3.03
CA MET A 96 1.33 -3.85 -2.70
C MET A 96 2.03 -2.69 -1.96
N GLN A 97 3.02 -2.96 -1.11
CA GLN A 97 3.75 -1.95 -0.33
C GLN A 97 4.33 -0.79 -1.18
N PRO A 98 5.15 -1.03 -2.23
CA PRO A 98 5.70 0.05 -3.04
C PRO A 98 4.61 0.83 -3.80
N VAL A 99 3.57 0.14 -4.26
CA VAL A 99 2.42 0.78 -4.93
C VAL A 99 1.70 1.72 -3.97
N PHE A 100 1.44 1.32 -2.73
CA PHE A 100 0.81 2.20 -1.75
C PHE A 100 1.72 3.36 -1.33
N ALA A 101 3.01 3.11 -1.12
CA ALA A 101 3.96 4.18 -0.81
C ALA A 101 3.94 5.26 -1.91
N PHE A 102 3.93 4.83 -3.18
CA PHE A 102 3.76 5.73 -4.32
C PHE A 102 2.44 6.50 -4.26
N LEU A 103 1.31 5.79 -4.13
CA LEU A 103 -0.03 6.41 -4.18
C LEU A 103 -0.26 7.41 -3.04
N ILE A 104 0.18 7.08 -1.83
CA ILE A 104 0.10 7.98 -0.68
C ILE A 104 0.91 9.24 -0.97
N VAL A 105 2.20 9.12 -1.27
CA VAL A 105 3.05 10.30 -1.48
C VAL A 105 2.57 11.12 -2.69
N LEU A 106 2.15 10.46 -3.77
CA LEU A 106 1.59 11.12 -4.94
C LEU A 106 0.33 11.92 -4.58
N SER A 107 -0.58 11.36 -3.80
CA SER A 107 -1.84 12.03 -3.44
C SER A 107 -1.58 13.37 -2.74
N PHE A 108 -0.70 13.38 -1.74
CA PHE A 108 -0.37 14.58 -0.98
C PHE A 108 0.45 15.58 -1.81
N SER A 109 1.46 15.10 -2.54
CA SER A 109 2.24 15.94 -3.46
C SER A 109 1.36 16.58 -4.53
N TYR A 110 0.41 15.83 -5.09
CA TYR A 110 -0.50 16.33 -6.11
C TYR A 110 -1.43 17.40 -5.57
N VAL A 111 -2.10 17.14 -4.43
CA VAL A 111 -3.01 18.11 -3.81
C VAL A 111 -2.24 19.38 -3.40
N SER A 112 -1.09 19.25 -2.74
CA SER A 112 -0.26 20.40 -2.37
C SER A 112 0.26 21.15 -3.61
N GLY A 113 0.65 20.42 -4.66
CA GLY A 113 1.08 21.00 -5.93
C GLY A 113 -0.02 21.81 -6.62
N LYS A 114 -1.29 21.40 -6.48
CA LYS A 114 -2.45 22.14 -6.99
C LYS A 114 -2.77 23.40 -6.18
N LEU A 115 -2.55 23.37 -4.87
CA LEU A 115 -2.90 24.48 -3.97
C LEU A 115 -1.77 25.52 -3.85
N TYR A 116 -0.52 25.07 -3.83
CA TYR A 116 0.66 25.89 -3.48
C TYR A 116 1.75 25.90 -4.56
N GLY A 117 1.47 25.31 -5.72
CA GLY A 117 2.40 25.23 -6.84
C GLY A 117 3.42 24.08 -6.76
N PRO A 118 4.24 23.88 -7.81
CA PRO A 118 5.06 22.68 -7.98
C PRO A 118 6.08 22.45 -6.85
N LEU A 119 6.65 23.54 -6.32
CA LEU A 119 7.57 23.47 -5.19
C LEU A 119 6.86 23.01 -3.90
N GLY A 120 5.64 23.47 -3.64
CA GLY A 120 4.83 23.02 -2.52
C GLY A 120 4.54 21.52 -2.60
N GLY A 121 4.13 21.04 -3.79
CA GLY A 121 3.92 19.60 -4.04
C GLY A 121 5.16 18.75 -3.81
N PHE A 122 6.32 19.22 -4.32
CA PHE A 122 7.60 18.55 -4.11
C PHE A 122 7.98 18.47 -2.63
N LEU A 123 7.97 19.61 -1.93
CA LEU A 123 8.36 19.68 -0.51
C LEU A 123 7.43 18.86 0.38
N THR A 124 6.12 18.89 0.16
CA THR A 124 5.16 18.03 0.88
C THR A 124 5.50 16.55 0.70
N GLY A 125 5.84 16.13 -0.52
CA GLY A 125 6.20 14.74 -0.80
C GLY A 125 7.48 14.30 -0.11
N ILE A 126 8.51 15.15 -0.11
CA ILE A 126 9.77 14.88 0.60
C ILE A 126 9.55 14.83 2.11
N PHE A 127 8.77 15.76 2.67
CA PHE A 127 8.51 15.79 4.11
C PHE A 127 7.70 14.60 4.60
N LEU A 128 6.87 13.97 3.75
CA LEU A 128 6.21 12.72 4.12
C LEU A 128 7.19 11.59 4.45
N PHE A 129 8.43 11.60 3.95
CA PHE A 129 9.41 10.59 4.33
C PHE A 129 9.82 10.70 5.80
N SER A 130 9.77 11.91 6.37
CA SER A 130 10.09 12.15 7.78
C SER A 130 8.93 11.81 8.73
N SER A 131 7.71 11.63 8.21
CA SER A 131 6.55 11.23 9.01
C SER A 131 6.33 9.72 9.05
N LEU A 132 7.07 8.95 8.24
CA LEU A 132 7.07 7.49 8.28
C LEU A 132 7.84 7.03 9.52
N ARG A 133 7.10 6.80 10.61
CA ARG A 133 7.57 6.06 11.78
C ARG A 133 7.43 4.56 11.55
#